data_AF-A0A815ZQR5-F1
#
_entry.id   AF-A0A815ZQR5-F1
#
_cell.length_a   1.000
_cell.length_b   1.000
_cell.length_c   1.000
_cell.angle_alpha   90.00
_cell.angle_beta   90.00
_cell.angle_gamma   90.00
#
_symmetry.space_group_name_H-M   'P 1'
#
loop_
_entity.id
_entity.type
_entity.pdbx_description
1 polymer ?
#
loop_
_entity_poly.entity_id
_entity_poly.type
_entity_poly.pdbx_seq_one_letter_code
_entity_poly.pdbx_strand_id
1 'polypeptide(L)'
;MLQYDARLCSIAYCVRTRKLHIDSAPFHTSTKVTQLINNVETICTNILESGDRARAMKRLRVPPLEEKQSPVVTFRVGIFVGK
;
A
#
# COMPACT_ATOMS: atom_id res chain seq x y z
N MET A 1 -3.48 33.19 -31.85
CA MET A 1 -4.23 33.43 -30.60
C MET A 1 -4.73 32.07 -30.11
N LEU A 2 -3.99 31.47 -29.17
CA LEU A 2 -4.31 30.34 -28.27
C LEU A 2 -5.01 29.08 -28.83
N GLN A 3 -4.26 28.25 -29.57
CA GLN A 3 -4.54 26.82 -29.68
C GLN A 3 -3.86 26.08 -28.50
N TYR A 4 -4.25 26.36 -27.26
CA TYR A 4 -3.67 25.68 -26.09
C TYR A 4 -4.39 24.34 -25.84
N ASP A 5 -3.67 23.27 -26.20
CA ASP A 5 -3.97 21.84 -26.12
C ASP A 5 -5.10 21.36 -25.19
N ALA A 6 -6.09 20.66 -25.75
CA ALA A 6 -7.14 19.94 -25.01
C ALA A 6 -6.60 18.94 -23.95
N ARG A 7 -5.37 18.43 -24.13
CA ARG A 7 -4.67 17.57 -23.16
C ARG A 7 -4.36 18.27 -21.85
N LEU A 8 -4.03 19.58 -21.90
CA LEU A 8 -3.74 20.37 -20.71
C LEU A 8 -5.02 20.65 -19.89
N CYS A 9 -6.15 20.83 -20.57
CA CYS A 9 -7.45 20.99 -19.91
C CYS A 9 -7.90 19.72 -19.16
N SER A 10 -7.71 18.54 -19.77
CA SER A 10 -8.02 17.24 -19.16
C SER A 10 -7.17 16.97 -17.90
N ILE A 11 -5.86 17.23 -17.96
CA ILE A 11 -4.97 17.07 -16.80
C ILE A 11 -5.33 18.10 -15.71
N ALA A 12 -5.58 19.35 -16.07
CA ALA A 12 -5.98 20.39 -15.12
C ALA A 12 -7.31 20.04 -14.41
N TYR A 13 -8.27 19.46 -15.14
CA TYR A 13 -9.52 18.97 -14.57
C TYR A 13 -9.30 17.78 -13.61
N CYS A 14 -8.45 16.83 -13.97
CA CYS A 14 -8.11 15.68 -13.13
C CYS A 14 -7.41 16.12 -11.83
N VAL A 15 -6.48 17.08 -11.91
CA VAL A 15 -5.80 17.64 -10.74
C VAL A 15 -6.78 18.40 -9.84
N ARG A 16 -7.72 19.15 -10.42
CA ARG A 16 -8.75 19.88 -9.66
C ARG A 16 -9.70 18.93 -8.95
N THR A 17 -10.20 17.91 -9.64
CA THR A 17 -11.13 16.93 -9.07
C THR A 17 -10.48 16.10 -7.97
N ARG A 18 -9.19 15.72 -8.12
CA ARG A 18 -8.42 15.09 -7.04
C ARG A 18 -8.35 15.96 -5.79
N LYS A 19 -7.96 17.23 -5.93
CA LYS A 19 -7.85 18.14 -4.77
C LYS A 19 -9.16 18.37 -4.04
N LEU A 20 -10.27 18.50 -4.77
CA LEU A 20 -11.58 18.77 -4.18
C LEU A 20 -12.21 17.54 -3.53
N HIS A 21 -12.09 16.37 -4.15
CA HIS A 21 -12.82 15.18 -3.71
C HIS A 21 -11.96 14.19 -2.92
N ILE A 22 -10.67 14.07 -3.22
CA ILE A 22 -9.79 13.06 -2.64
C ILE A 22 -9.04 13.65 -1.45
N ASP A 23 -8.42 14.83 -1.61
CA ASP A 23 -7.57 15.39 -0.54
C ASP A 23 -8.39 15.79 0.70
N SER A 24 -9.65 16.22 0.49
CA SER A 24 -10.62 16.56 1.55
C SER A 24 -11.32 15.33 2.15
N ALA A 25 -11.16 14.15 1.57
CA ALA A 25 -11.95 13.00 1.99
C ALA A 25 -11.52 12.51 3.39
N PRO A 26 -12.47 12.00 4.20
CA PRO A 26 -12.16 11.49 5.53
C PRO A 26 -11.22 10.29 5.50
N PHE A 27 -11.25 9.48 4.44
CA PHE A 27 -10.33 8.34 4.29
C PHE A 27 -8.88 8.76 3.98
N HIS A 28 -8.68 9.94 3.37
CA HIS A 28 -7.36 10.45 3.03
C HIS A 28 -6.72 11.23 4.20
N THR A 29 -7.54 12.00 4.92
CA THR A 29 -7.10 12.85 6.02
C THR A 29 -6.99 12.10 7.36
N SER A 30 -7.66 10.96 7.53
CA SER A 30 -7.64 10.25 8.80
C SER A 30 -6.30 9.55 9.04
N THR A 31 -5.58 9.99 10.07
CA THR A 31 -4.37 9.32 10.58
C THR A 31 -4.68 8.15 11.54
N LYS A 32 -5.97 7.80 11.67
CA LYS A 32 -6.47 6.77 12.60
C LYS A 32 -5.79 5.42 12.41
N VAL A 33 -5.50 5.04 11.16
CA VAL A 33 -4.82 3.78 10.85
C VAL A 33 -3.39 3.80 11.39
N THR A 34 -2.66 4.90 11.20
CA THR A 34 -1.29 5.07 11.75
C THR A 34 -1.31 5.06 13.28
N GLN A 35 -2.29 5.71 13.90
CA GLN A 35 -2.47 5.68 15.36
C GLN A 35 -2.74 4.26 15.86
N LEU A 36 -3.60 3.50 15.16
CA LEU A 36 -3.89 2.12 15.49
C LEU A 36 -2.65 1.23 15.38
N ILE A 37 -1.85 1.39 14.33
CA ILE A 37 -0.58 0.67 14.16
C ILE A 37 0.35 0.95 15.34
N ASN A 38 0.56 2.21 15.69
CA ASN A 38 1.42 2.60 16.81
C ASN A 38 0.92 2.03 18.15
N ASN A 39 -0.40 2.04 18.37
CA ASN A 39 -1.00 1.49 19.59
C ASN A 39 -0.76 -0.03 19.67
N VAL A 40 -0.98 -0.76 18.57
CA VAL A 40 -0.75 -2.21 18.51
C VAL A 40 0.73 -2.54 18.70
N GLU A 41 1.66 -1.79 18.08
CA GLU A 41 3.10 -1.98 18.28
C GLU A 41 3.52 -1.78 19.74
N THR A 42 2.97 -0.75 20.38
CA THR A 42 3.24 -0.42 21.78
C THR A 42 2.72 -1.52 22.70
N ILE A 43 1.50 -2.00 22.47
CA ILE A 43 0.88 -3.11 23.22
C ILE A 43 1.70 -4.40 23.03
N CYS A 44 2.07 -4.75 21.80
CA CYS A 44 2.86 -5.94 21.52
C CYS A 44 4.25 -5.91 22.16
N THR A 45 4.92 -4.75 22.14
CA THR A 45 6.28 -4.63 22.69
C THR A 45 6.27 -4.61 24.22
N ASN A 46 5.33 -3.87 24.83
CA ASN A 46 5.32 -3.64 26.27
C ASN A 46 4.69 -4.79 27.06
N ILE A 47 3.61 -5.39 26.53
CA ILE A 47 2.80 -6.36 27.29
C ILE A 47 3.21 -7.80 26.98
N LEU A 48 3.51 -8.12 25.72
CA LEU A 48 3.73 -9.51 25.31
C LEU A 48 5.18 -9.98 25.40
N GLU A 49 6.16 -9.06 25.35
CA GLU A 49 7.57 -9.44 25.24
C GLU A 49 8.51 -8.71 26.22
N SER A 50 7.96 -8.12 27.28
CA SER A 50 8.73 -7.47 28.36
C SER A 50 9.79 -6.47 27.85
N GLY A 51 9.53 -5.80 26.73
CA GLY A 51 10.42 -4.81 26.12
C GLY A 51 11.31 -5.29 24.97
N ASP A 52 11.30 -6.58 24.59
CA ASP A 52 12.07 -7.06 23.42
C ASP A 52 11.36 -6.73 22.09
N ARG A 53 11.56 -5.51 21.59
CA ARG A 53 10.95 -5.04 20.32
C ARG A 53 11.32 -5.93 19.12
N ALA A 54 12.52 -6.51 19.10
CA ALA A 54 13.01 -7.23 17.93
C ALA A 54 12.25 -8.53 17.69
N ARG A 55 11.88 -9.24 18.76
CA ARG A 55 11.09 -10.48 18.71
C ARG A 55 9.62 -10.19 18.37
N ALA A 56 9.05 -9.11 18.89
CA ALA A 56 7.64 -8.76 18.70
C ALA A 56 7.38 -8.35 17.25
N MET A 57 8.31 -7.56 16.69
CA MET A 57 8.24 -7.12 15.31
C MET A 57 8.43 -8.28 14.33
N LYS A 58 9.13 -9.36 14.69
CA LYS A 58 9.25 -10.55 13.83
C LYS A 58 7.92 -11.31 13.68
N ARG A 59 7.07 -11.27 14.72
CA ARG A 59 5.73 -11.88 14.71
C ARG A 59 4.68 -11.01 14.03
N LEU A 60 4.85 -9.68 14.10
CA LEU A 60 3.95 -8.71 13.49
C LEU A 60 4.21 -8.54 11.98
N ARG A 61 5.42 -8.85 11.52
CA ARG A 61 5.78 -8.81 10.11
C ARG A 61 4.94 -9.81 9.34
N VAL A 62 4.14 -9.27 8.42
CA VAL A 62 3.40 -10.07 7.45
C VAL A 62 4.44 -10.89 6.67
N PRO A 63 4.28 -12.22 6.60
CA PRO A 63 5.05 -13.01 5.65
C PRO A 63 4.93 -12.36 4.27
N PRO A 64 5.97 -12.44 3.42
CA PRO A 64 5.84 -11.96 2.06
C PRO A 64 4.57 -12.55 1.47
N LEU A 65 3.73 -11.69 0.88
CA LEU A 65 2.50 -12.07 0.19
C LEU A 65 2.90 -12.79 -1.11
N GLU A 66 3.56 -13.93 -0.98
CA GLU A 66 3.72 -14.88 -2.07
C GLU A 66 2.35 -15.53 -2.25
N GLU A 67 1.63 -15.12 -3.30
CA GLU A 67 0.76 -16.09 -3.95
C GLU A 67 1.66 -17.29 -4.23
N LYS A 68 1.40 -18.42 -3.55
CA LYS A 68 2.00 -19.71 -3.90
C LYS A 68 1.63 -20.00 -5.34
N GLN A 69 2.38 -19.45 -6.31
CA GLN A 69 2.31 -19.88 -7.69
C GLN A 69 2.65 -21.36 -7.64
N SER A 70 1.66 -22.19 -7.99
CA SER A 70 1.90 -23.62 -8.02
C SER A 70 3.09 -23.87 -8.96
N PRO A 71 4.03 -24.75 -8.59
CA PRO A 71 5.20 -25.02 -9.43
C PRO A 71 4.82 -25.48 -10.86
N VAL A 72 3.60 -26.01 -11.03
CA VAL A 72 3.00 -26.35 -12.33
C VAL A 72 2.77 -25.14 -13.22
N VAL A 73 2.39 -23.98 -12.66
CA VAL A 73 2.17 -22.74 -13.42
C VAL A 73 3.51 -22.17 -13.90
N THR A 74 4.53 -22.13 -13.05
CA THR A 74 5.89 -21.69 -13.44
C THR A 74 6.51 -22.60 -14.50
N PHE A 75 6.33 -23.92 -14.39
CA PHE A 75 6.81 -24.88 -15.38
C PHE A 75 6.14 -24.69 -16.75
N ARG A 76 4.82 -24.46 -16.78
CA ARG A 76 4.08 -24.22 -18.03
C ARG A 76 4.52 -22.91 -18.69
N VAL A 77 4.62 -21.83 -17.93
CA VAL A 77 5.06 -20.53 -18.47
C VAL A 77 6.51 -20.61 -18.96
N GLY A 78 7.38 -21.37 -18.30
CA GLY A 78 8.75 -21.64 -18.78
C GLY A 78 8.81 -22.35 -20.14
N ILE A 79 7.90 -23.29 -20.40
CA ILE A 79 7.79 -23.96 -21.71
C ILE A 79 7.24 -23.02 -22.79
N PHE A 80 6.36 -22.08 -22.45
CA PHE A 80 5.74 -21.16 -23.41
C PHE A 80 6.54 -19.87 -23.65
N VAL A 81 7.36 -19.43 -22.70
CA VAL A 81 8.22 -18.22 -22.81
C VAL A 81 9.63 -18.56 -23.31
N GLY A 82 10.05 -19.83 -23.21
CA GLY A 82 11.30 -20.34 -23.79
C GLY A 82 11.18 -20.66 -25.28
N LYS A 83 11.02 -19.63 -26.12
CA LYS A 83 11.24 -19.66 -27.56
C LYS A 83 11.89 -18.35 -27.99
#